data_AF-A0A949ZSI4-F1
#
_entry.id   AF-A0A949ZSI4-F1
#
_cell.length_a   1.000
_cell.length_b   1.000
_cell.length_c   1.000
_cell.angle_alpha   90.00
_cell.angle_beta   90.00
_cell.angle_gamma   90.00
#
_symmetry.space_group_name_H-M   'P 1'
#
loop_
_entity.id
_entity.type
_entity.pdbx_description
1 polymer ?
#
loop_
_entity_poly.entity_id
_entity_poly.type
_entity_poly.pdbx_seq_one_letter_code
_entity_poly.pdbx_strand_id
1 'polypeptide(L)'
;LGIRRGELRQYLAALGQGWREDSTNADPAYLRNRVRGELMPLLQRDSNPAIVELLAGLAEIARGEQEFWDGRAAALWNACADVIAAGDAGSRERRFRFDRGRFATLSLAEQRRAIEHGLRQFMPLDSRHVDRARNALLNGENVSLPGGWDLCWLRGRVDLKRRLAGKAKGMSQKAQTHG
;
A
#
# COMPACT_ATOMS: atom_id res chain seq x y z
N LEU A 1 14.42 -5.26 17.05
CA LEU A 1 14.78 -5.31 18.49
C LEU A 1 14.11 -6.53 19.11
N GLY A 2 14.89 -7.57 19.42
CA GLY A 2 14.42 -8.93 19.73
C GLY A 2 14.42 -9.29 21.21
N ILE A 3 14.03 -8.37 22.11
CA ILE A 3 13.95 -8.66 23.55
C ILE A 3 12.58 -9.25 23.86
N ARG A 4 12.55 -10.45 24.46
CA ARG A 4 11.29 -11.11 24.84
C ARG A 4 10.71 -10.39 26.06
N ARG A 5 9.39 -10.19 26.11
CA ARG A 5 8.70 -9.52 27.25
C ARG A 5 9.02 -10.17 28.61
N GLY A 6 9.31 -11.47 28.64
CA GLY A 6 9.70 -12.18 29.86
C GLY A 6 11.04 -11.71 30.44
N GLU A 7 12.05 -11.50 29.58
CA GLU A 7 13.39 -11.04 29.99
C GLU A 7 13.34 -9.60 30.50
N LEU A 8 12.53 -8.75 29.87
CA LEU A 8 12.33 -7.36 30.30
C LEU A 8 11.68 -7.29 31.69
N ARG A 9 10.70 -8.16 31.98
CA ARG A 9 10.03 -8.23 33.29
C ARG A 9 10.96 -8.74 34.39
N GLN A 10 11.77 -9.76 34.10
CA GLN A 10 12.78 -10.25 35.06
C GLN A 10 13.83 -9.19 35.36
N TYR A 11 14.27 -8.44 34.34
CA TYR A 11 15.21 -7.34 34.50
C TYR A 11 14.65 -6.20 35.36
N LEU A 12 13.40 -5.78 35.11
CA LEU A 12 12.73 -4.75 35.92
C LEU A 12 12.47 -5.20 37.36
N ALA A 13 12.12 -6.48 37.56
CA ALA A 13 11.98 -7.06 38.88
C ALA A 13 13.30 -7.11 39.65
N ALA A 14 14.41 -7.44 38.97
CA ALA A 14 15.76 -7.43 39.56
C ALA A 14 16.21 -6.02 39.98
N LEU A 15 15.71 -4.97 39.31
CA LEU A 15 15.99 -3.57 39.65
C LEU A 15 15.05 -3.00 40.72
N GLY A 16 14.10 -3.78 41.24
CA GLY A 16 13.12 -3.31 42.21
C GLY A 16 12.18 -2.22 41.69
N GLN A 17 12.13 -2.02 40.37
CA GLN A 17 11.24 -1.04 39.76
C GLN A 17 9.87 -1.66 39.48
N GLY A 18 8.83 -1.08 40.08
CA GLY A 18 7.46 -1.39 39.71
C GLY A 18 7.18 -0.94 38.27
N TRP A 19 6.64 -1.83 37.44
CA TRP A 19 6.09 -1.44 36.15
C TRP A 19 4.58 -1.29 36.27
N ARG A 20 4.01 -0.28 35.59
CA ARG A 20 2.57 -0.12 35.45
C ARG A 20 2.19 -0.59 34.05
N GLU A 21 1.37 -1.63 33.95
CA GLU A 21 0.76 -2.00 32.69
C GLU A 21 -0.35 -0.99 32.39
N ASP A 22 -0.10 -0.10 31.43
CA ASP A 22 -1.10 0.85 30.97
C ASP A 22 -2.31 0.07 30.46
N SER A 23 -3.49 0.29 31.03
CA SER A 23 -4.72 -0.48 30.77
C SER A 23 -5.11 -0.51 29.29
N THR A 24 -4.69 0.48 28.52
CA THR A 24 -4.86 0.56 27.05
C THR A 24 -4.06 -0.50 26.29
N ASN A 25 -3.04 -1.11 26.89
CA ASN A 25 -2.26 -2.19 26.28
C ASN A 25 -3.00 -3.53 26.20
N ALA A 26 -4.13 -3.67 26.90
CA ALA A 26 -4.97 -4.86 26.92
C ALA A 26 -6.36 -4.63 26.30
N ASP A 27 -6.65 -3.41 25.84
CA ASP A 27 -7.96 -3.08 25.27
C ASP A 27 -8.18 -3.81 23.93
N PRO A 28 -9.15 -4.74 23.84
CA PRO A 28 -9.43 -5.52 22.63
C PRO A 28 -10.10 -4.70 21.52
N ALA A 29 -10.51 -3.46 21.77
CA ALA A 29 -10.97 -2.54 20.73
C ALA A 29 -9.88 -2.26 19.68
N TYR A 30 -8.60 -2.36 20.07
CA TYR A 30 -7.48 -2.28 19.15
C TYR A 30 -7.20 -3.65 18.52
N LEU A 31 -7.31 -3.72 17.18
CA LEU A 31 -7.05 -4.95 16.41
C LEU A 31 -5.73 -5.61 16.79
N ARG A 32 -4.67 -4.82 17.04
CA ARG A 32 -3.36 -5.33 17.44
C ARG A 32 -3.39 -6.05 18.78
N ASN A 33 -4.10 -5.51 19.77
CA ASN A 33 -4.23 -6.11 21.09
C ASN A 33 -5.09 -7.37 21.01
N ARG A 34 -6.18 -7.33 20.26
CA ARG A 34 -7.05 -8.49 20.01
C ARG A 34 -6.31 -9.63 19.29
N VAL A 35 -5.54 -9.31 18.25
CA VAL A 35 -4.72 -10.32 17.55
C VAL A 35 -3.72 -10.96 18.51
N ARG A 36 -3.07 -10.16 19.36
CA ARG A 36 -2.06 -10.65 20.30
C ARG A 36 -2.64 -11.42 21.48
N GLY A 37 -3.75 -10.95 22.05
CA GLY A 37 -4.33 -11.43 23.30
C GLY A 37 -5.37 -12.54 23.12
N GLU A 38 -6.04 -12.57 21.97
CA GLU A 38 -7.09 -13.56 21.67
C GLU A 38 -6.69 -14.45 20.49
N LEU A 39 -6.47 -13.86 19.31
CA LEU A 39 -6.36 -14.65 18.08
C LEU A 39 -5.10 -15.53 18.04
N MET A 40 -3.94 -14.97 18.40
CA MET A 40 -2.68 -15.70 18.32
C MET A 40 -2.62 -16.89 19.31
N PRO A 41 -3.01 -16.72 20.59
CA PRO A 41 -3.14 -17.86 21.51
C PRO A 41 -4.12 -18.94 21.01
N LEU A 42 -5.26 -18.54 20.43
CA LEU A 42 -6.23 -19.48 19.84
C LEU A 42 -5.59 -20.29 18.71
N LEU A 43 -4.90 -19.64 17.77
CA LEU A 43 -4.22 -20.31 16.65
C LEU A 43 -3.09 -21.25 17.13
N GLN A 44 -2.35 -20.84 18.16
CA GLN A 44 -1.30 -21.69 18.76
C GLN A 44 -1.87 -22.94 19.40
N ARG A 45 -2.99 -22.82 20.13
CA ARG A 45 -3.62 -23.94 20.83
C ARG A 45 -4.39 -24.87 19.90
N ASP A 46 -5.19 -24.32 19.00
CA ASP A 46 -6.21 -25.08 18.26
C ASP A 46 -5.78 -25.43 16.82
N SER A 47 -4.66 -24.89 16.33
CA SER A 47 -4.19 -25.14 14.95
C SER A 47 -2.75 -25.59 14.87
N ASN A 48 -1.79 -24.76 15.30
CA ASN A 48 -0.37 -25.11 15.23
C ASN A 48 0.43 -24.35 16.32
N PRO A 49 1.04 -25.05 17.29
CA PRO A 49 1.86 -24.43 18.33
C PRO A 49 2.99 -23.56 17.79
N ALA A 50 3.52 -23.89 16.60
CA ALA A 50 4.62 -23.18 15.94
C ALA A 50 4.15 -22.08 14.96
N ILE A 51 2.87 -21.69 14.97
CA ILE A 51 2.33 -20.69 14.02
C ILE A 51 3.04 -19.34 14.11
N VAL A 52 3.50 -18.95 15.30
CA VAL A 52 4.22 -17.68 15.50
C VAL A 52 5.57 -17.74 14.80
N GLU A 53 6.32 -18.84 14.95
CA GLU A 53 7.59 -19.07 14.28
C GLU A 53 7.43 -19.14 12.76
N LEU A 54 6.38 -19.80 12.26
CA LEU A 54 6.07 -19.87 10.83
C LEU A 54 5.75 -18.50 10.24
N LEU A 55 4.89 -17.72 10.89
CA LEU A 55 4.55 -16.37 10.45
C LEU A 55 5.78 -15.44 10.52
N ALA A 56 6.63 -15.59 11.52
CA ALA A 56 7.90 -14.86 11.59
C ALA A 56 8.82 -15.22 10.42
N GLY A 57 8.99 -16.51 10.11
CA GLY A 57 9.78 -16.96 8.96
C GLY A 57 9.25 -16.43 7.63
N LEU A 58 7.92 -16.48 7.43
CA LEU A 58 7.27 -15.89 6.26
C LEU A 58 7.49 -14.38 6.18
N ALA A 59 7.45 -13.67 7.31
CA ALA A 59 7.72 -12.23 7.35
C ALA A 59 9.18 -11.89 7.02
N GLU A 60 10.14 -12.74 7.42
CA GLU A 60 11.55 -12.57 7.04
C GLU A 60 11.76 -12.80 5.53
N ILE A 61 11.18 -13.86 4.95
CA ILE A 61 11.23 -14.10 3.51
C ILE A 61 10.62 -12.92 2.74
N ALA A 62 9.42 -12.50 3.13
CA ALA A 62 8.73 -11.38 2.50
C ALA A 62 9.53 -10.06 2.61
N ARG A 63 10.26 -9.85 3.72
CA ARG A 63 11.14 -8.69 3.88
C ARG A 63 12.31 -8.74 2.92
N GLY A 64 13.00 -9.88 2.82
CA GLY A 64 14.12 -10.06 1.88
C GLY A 64 13.67 -9.87 0.42
N GLU A 65 12.49 -10.37 0.05
CA GLU A 65 11.91 -10.11 -1.26
C GLU A 65 11.57 -8.63 -1.47
N GLN A 66 11.00 -7.96 -0.47
CA GLN A 66 10.68 -6.54 -0.56
C GLN A 66 11.94 -5.68 -0.76
N GLU A 67 13.02 -5.98 -0.04
CA GLU A 67 14.31 -5.29 -0.19
C GLU A 67 14.89 -5.45 -1.60
N PHE A 68 14.81 -6.65 -2.18
CA PHE A 68 15.17 -6.88 -3.58
C PHE A 68 14.32 -6.03 -4.54
N TRP A 69 13.01 -5.95 -4.30
CA TRP A 69 12.10 -5.21 -5.16
C TRP A 69 12.23 -3.70 -5.05
N ASP A 70 12.52 -3.15 -3.88
CA ASP A 70 12.54 -1.69 -3.66
C ASP A 70 13.54 -0.98 -4.61
N GLY A 71 14.72 -1.57 -4.84
CA GLY A 71 15.70 -1.03 -5.79
C GLY A 71 15.28 -1.17 -7.26
N ARG A 72 14.66 -2.30 -7.62
CA ARG A 72 14.24 -2.57 -9.01
C ARG A 72 12.98 -1.80 -9.40
N ALA A 73 12.03 -1.64 -8.50
CA ALA A 73 10.74 -1.01 -8.76
C ALA A 73 10.87 0.45 -9.17
N ALA A 74 11.81 1.19 -8.55
CA ALA A 74 12.14 2.56 -8.94
C ALA A 74 12.63 2.64 -10.40
N ALA A 75 13.56 1.77 -10.78
CA ALA A 75 14.09 1.73 -12.14
C ALA A 75 13.01 1.36 -13.17
N LEU A 76 12.14 0.40 -12.85
CA LEU A 76 11.02 0.00 -13.71
C LEU A 76 10.02 1.14 -13.92
N TRP A 77 9.68 1.86 -12.85
CA TRP A 77 8.81 3.03 -12.94
C TRP A 77 9.44 4.12 -13.80
N ASN A 78 10.69 4.50 -13.53
CA ASN A 78 11.40 5.54 -14.27
C ASN A 78 11.63 5.18 -15.75
N ALA A 79 11.72 3.89 -16.09
CA ALA A 79 11.82 3.45 -17.48
C ALA A 79 10.53 3.66 -18.29
N CYS A 80 9.38 3.75 -17.59
CA CYS A 80 8.05 3.88 -18.19
C CYS A 80 7.43 5.26 -17.98
N ALA A 81 7.83 6.01 -16.96
CA ALA A 81 7.18 7.24 -16.54
C ALA A 81 8.16 8.39 -16.36
N ASP A 82 8.05 9.41 -17.21
CA ASP A 82 8.81 10.66 -17.09
C ASP A 82 7.93 11.76 -16.50
N VAL A 83 8.36 12.40 -15.42
CA VAL A 83 7.63 13.53 -14.83
C VAL A 83 7.70 14.73 -15.79
N ILE A 84 6.56 15.18 -16.31
CA ILE A 84 6.47 16.36 -17.18
C ILE A 84 6.30 17.64 -16.36
N ALA A 85 5.50 17.56 -15.28
CA ALA A 85 5.29 18.66 -14.36
C ALA A 85 5.07 18.10 -12.96
N ALA A 86 6.05 18.32 -12.09
CA ALA A 86 5.83 18.27 -10.66
C ALA A 86 5.20 19.61 -10.29
N GLY A 87 3.90 19.63 -10.03
CA GLY A 87 3.36 20.78 -9.31
C GLY A 87 4.05 20.88 -7.95
N ASP A 88 4.01 22.07 -7.36
CA ASP A 88 4.69 22.40 -6.10
C ASP A 88 4.38 21.39 -4.98
N ALA A 89 5.18 21.41 -3.91
CA ALA A 89 4.92 20.61 -2.71
C ALA A 89 3.56 21.04 -2.09
N GLY A 90 2.47 20.40 -2.53
CA GLY A 90 1.09 20.78 -2.21
C GLY A 90 0.14 20.76 -3.41
N SER A 91 0.67 20.72 -4.64
CA SER A 91 -0.15 20.61 -5.85
C SER A 91 -0.90 19.27 -5.88
N ARG A 92 -2.20 19.37 -6.16
CA ARG A 92 -3.17 18.27 -6.23
C ARG A 92 -3.15 17.58 -7.59
N GLU A 93 -2.21 17.95 -8.45
CA GLU A 93 -2.04 17.43 -9.79
C GLU A 93 -0.58 17.05 -10.04
N ARG A 94 -0.38 15.90 -10.68
CA ARG A 94 0.92 15.42 -11.14
C ARG A 94 0.76 14.92 -12.57
N ARG A 95 1.67 15.31 -13.45
CA ARG A 95 1.63 14.93 -14.86
C ARG A 95 2.85 14.13 -15.25
N PHE A 96 2.61 12.99 -15.86
CA PHE A 96 3.62 12.06 -16.34
C PHE A 96 3.46 11.85 -17.85
N ARG A 97 4.57 11.69 -18.56
CA ARG A 97 4.59 10.98 -19.83
C ARG A 97 4.68 9.50 -19.50
N PHE A 98 3.83 8.68 -20.10
CA PHE A 98 3.84 7.24 -19.81
C PHE A 98 4.05 6.44 -21.09
N ASP A 99 5.15 5.68 -21.16
CA ASP A 99 5.45 4.76 -22.24
C ASP A 99 4.73 3.43 -22.00
N ARG A 100 3.52 3.33 -22.56
CA ARG A 100 2.70 2.12 -22.51
C ARG A 100 3.37 0.92 -23.19
N GLY A 101 4.16 1.15 -24.24
CA GLY A 101 4.83 0.09 -24.99
C GLY A 101 5.86 -0.62 -24.13
N ARG A 102 6.72 0.17 -23.45
CA ARG A 102 7.68 -0.36 -22.46
C ARG A 102 6.99 -1.01 -21.26
N PHE A 103 5.92 -0.40 -20.75
CA PHE A 103 5.21 -0.96 -19.62
C PHE A 103 4.56 -2.33 -19.96
N ALA A 104 4.05 -2.49 -21.18
CA ALA A 104 3.46 -3.74 -21.64
C ALA A 104 4.48 -4.88 -21.81
N THR A 105 5.77 -4.58 -21.98
CA THR A 105 6.82 -5.61 -22.08
C THR A 105 7.27 -6.16 -20.72
N LEU A 106 6.91 -5.47 -19.63
CA LEU A 106 7.20 -5.92 -18.27
C LEU A 106 6.33 -7.13 -17.89
N SER A 107 6.86 -8.03 -17.08
CA SER A 107 6.07 -9.11 -16.48
C SER A 107 4.99 -8.56 -15.53
N LEU A 108 3.99 -9.39 -15.21
CA LEU A 108 2.91 -8.99 -14.28
C LEU A 108 3.44 -8.49 -12.92
N ALA A 109 4.47 -9.17 -12.39
CA ALA A 109 5.09 -8.78 -11.12
C ALA A 109 5.76 -7.40 -11.22
N GLU A 110 6.51 -7.17 -12.29
CA GLU A 110 7.19 -5.90 -12.55
C GLU A 110 6.20 -4.76 -12.77
N GLN A 111 5.13 -5.00 -13.52
CA GLN A 111 4.04 -4.03 -13.71
C GLN A 111 3.43 -3.61 -12.37
N ARG A 112 3.11 -4.57 -11.51
CA ARG A 112 2.54 -4.31 -10.18
C ARG A 112 3.51 -3.54 -9.29
N ARG A 113 4.79 -3.94 -9.24
CA ARG A 113 5.82 -3.29 -8.42
C ARG A 113 6.14 -1.87 -8.88
N ALA A 114 6.21 -1.64 -10.20
CA ALA A 114 6.42 -0.31 -10.75
C ALA A 114 5.27 0.64 -10.37
N ILE A 115 4.02 0.19 -10.51
CA ILE A 115 2.83 0.98 -10.14
C ILE A 115 2.79 1.25 -8.64
N GLU A 116 3.02 0.22 -7.83
CA GLU A 116 3.04 0.36 -6.38
C GLU A 116 4.08 1.41 -5.97
N HIS A 117 5.31 1.33 -6.50
CA HIS A 117 6.35 2.32 -6.23
C HIS A 117 5.96 3.73 -6.69
N GLY A 118 5.53 3.86 -7.95
CA GLY A 118 5.23 5.16 -8.56
C GLY A 118 4.06 5.90 -7.94
N LEU A 119 3.04 5.19 -7.46
CA LEU A 119 1.80 5.78 -6.96
C LEU A 119 1.72 5.84 -5.42
N ARG A 120 2.44 4.99 -4.68
CA ARG A 120 2.39 4.94 -3.20
C ARG A 120 2.80 6.26 -2.53
N GLN A 121 3.62 7.07 -3.20
CA GLN A 121 3.99 8.41 -2.74
C GLN A 121 2.81 9.40 -2.69
N PHE A 122 1.70 9.13 -3.41
CA PHE A 122 0.53 10.01 -3.47
C PHE A 122 -0.65 9.50 -2.63
N MET A 123 -0.80 8.17 -2.51
CA MET A 123 -1.86 7.54 -1.75
C MET A 123 -1.46 6.15 -1.23
N PRO A 124 -2.08 5.66 -0.14
CA PRO A 124 -2.01 4.25 0.19
C PRO A 124 -2.70 3.41 -0.89
N LEU A 125 -2.09 2.28 -1.23
CA LEU A 125 -2.57 1.35 -2.25
C LEU A 125 -2.72 -0.05 -1.66
N ASP A 126 -3.72 -0.78 -2.15
CA ASP A 126 -3.86 -2.21 -1.96
C ASP A 126 -3.73 -2.91 -3.32
N SER A 127 -3.79 -4.25 -3.34
CA SER A 127 -3.66 -5.03 -4.56
C SER A 127 -4.73 -4.70 -5.62
N ARG A 128 -5.97 -4.39 -5.21
CA ARG A 128 -7.06 -4.01 -6.11
C ARG A 128 -6.78 -2.65 -6.74
N HIS A 129 -6.24 -1.72 -5.96
CA HIS A 129 -5.84 -0.41 -6.45
C HIS A 129 -4.71 -0.50 -7.48
N VAL A 130 -3.71 -1.34 -7.22
CA VAL A 130 -2.60 -1.60 -8.16
C VAL A 130 -3.12 -2.21 -9.46
N ASP A 131 -3.95 -3.25 -9.40
CA ASP A 131 -4.48 -3.91 -10.59
C ASP A 131 -5.40 -3.00 -11.42
N ARG A 132 -6.19 -2.14 -10.77
CA ARG A 132 -7.00 -1.12 -11.45
C ARG A 132 -6.14 -0.09 -12.19
N ALA A 133 -5.11 0.45 -11.52
CA ALA A 133 -4.18 1.38 -12.16
C ALA A 133 -3.43 0.73 -13.33
N ARG A 134 -3.03 -0.55 -13.17
CA ARG A 134 -2.37 -1.34 -14.21
C ARG A 134 -3.22 -1.46 -15.46
N ASN A 135 -4.46 -1.90 -15.30
CA ASN A 135 -5.37 -2.08 -16.43
C ASN A 135 -5.64 -0.73 -17.12
N ALA A 136 -5.85 0.33 -16.35
CA ALA A 136 -6.03 1.68 -16.88
C ALA A 136 -4.82 2.15 -17.72
N LEU A 137 -3.60 1.94 -17.25
CA LEU A 137 -2.38 2.31 -17.98
C LEU A 137 -2.15 1.48 -19.25
N LEU A 138 -2.50 0.19 -19.22
CA LEU A 138 -2.38 -0.71 -20.38
C LEU A 138 -3.44 -0.45 -21.46
N ASN A 139 -4.66 -0.09 -21.04
CA ASN A 139 -5.78 0.16 -21.95
C ASN A 139 -5.91 1.63 -22.35
N GLY A 140 -5.22 2.54 -21.66
CA GLY A 140 -5.37 3.98 -21.87
C GLY A 140 -6.69 4.53 -21.35
N GLU A 141 -7.16 4.01 -20.22
CA GLU A 141 -8.44 4.35 -19.60
C GLU A 141 -8.26 5.24 -18.36
N ASN A 142 -9.34 5.89 -17.95
CA ASN A 142 -9.37 6.67 -16.72
C ASN A 142 -9.83 5.79 -15.55
N VAL A 143 -9.26 5.99 -14.37
CA VAL A 143 -9.67 5.23 -13.18
C VAL A 143 -9.59 6.04 -11.89
N SER A 144 -10.59 5.86 -11.02
CA SER A 144 -10.57 6.41 -9.68
C SER A 144 -9.77 5.54 -8.72
N LEU A 145 -8.92 6.20 -7.93
CA LEU A 145 -8.02 5.65 -6.93
C LEU A 145 -8.39 6.14 -5.52
N PRO A 146 -7.82 5.54 -4.46
CA PRO A 146 -8.09 5.94 -3.08
C PRO A 146 -7.79 7.41 -2.80
N GLY A 147 -8.42 7.97 -1.76
CA GLY A 147 -8.13 9.34 -1.33
C GLY A 147 -8.65 10.45 -2.26
N GLY A 148 -9.58 10.10 -3.16
CA GLY A 148 -10.19 11.03 -4.12
C GLY A 148 -9.34 11.28 -5.36
N TRP A 149 -8.27 10.51 -5.57
CA TRP A 149 -7.41 10.63 -6.74
C TRP A 149 -8.03 9.97 -7.98
N ASP A 150 -7.78 10.55 -9.14
CA ASP A 150 -8.14 10.02 -10.45
C ASP A 150 -6.88 9.98 -11.31
N LEU A 151 -6.66 8.85 -11.98
CA LEU A 151 -5.65 8.67 -13.02
C LEU A 151 -6.36 8.87 -14.36
N CYS A 152 -5.93 9.87 -15.11
CA CYS A 152 -6.53 10.26 -16.39
C CYS A 152 -5.54 10.07 -17.54
N TRP A 153 -5.92 9.28 -18.54
CA TRP A 153 -5.15 9.07 -19.76
C TRP A 153 -5.51 10.11 -20.82
N LEU A 154 -4.51 10.84 -21.33
CA LEU A 154 -4.67 11.92 -22.29
C LEU A 154 -3.56 11.86 -23.35
N ARG A 155 -3.84 11.25 -24.51
CA ARG A 155 -2.94 11.25 -25.69
C ARG A 155 -1.48 10.90 -25.35
N GLY A 156 -1.24 9.79 -24.65
CA GLY A 156 0.11 9.34 -24.25
C GLY A 156 0.68 10.02 -22.99
N ARG A 157 -0.15 10.80 -22.29
CA ARG A 157 0.16 11.42 -21.00
C ARG A 157 -0.79 10.88 -19.94
N VAL A 158 -0.30 10.83 -18.70
CA VAL A 158 -1.07 10.46 -17.53
C VAL A 158 -1.11 11.65 -16.60
N ASP A 159 -2.33 12.12 -16.32
CA ASP A 159 -2.59 13.13 -15.31
C ASP A 159 -3.13 12.42 -14.06
N LEU A 160 -2.45 12.59 -12.94
CA LEU A 160 -2.92 12.15 -11.63
C LEU A 160 -3.48 13.37 -10.90
N LYS A 161 -4.80 13.39 -10.64
CA LYS A 161 -5.53 14.54 -10.08
C LYS A 161 -6.28 14.16 -8.82
N ARG A 162 -6.22 14.97 -7.76
CA ARG A 162 -7.03 14.76 -6.55
C ARG A 162 -8.31 15.59 -6.60
N ARG A 163 -9.47 14.94 -6.58
CA ARG A 163 -10.78 15.58 -6.48
C ARG A 163 -10.88 16.42 -5.20
N LEU A 164 -11.47 17.60 -5.33
CA LEU A 164 -11.84 18.41 -4.18
C LEU A 164 -12.95 17.70 -3.39
N ALA A 165 -12.82 17.66 -2.07
CA ALA A 165 -13.96 17.37 -1.20
C ALA A 165 -14.94 18.56 -1.31
N GLY A 166 -15.80 18.52 -2.34
CA GLY A 166 -16.68 19.62 -2.70
C GLY A 166 -17.74 19.17 -3.70
N LYS A 167 -18.85 18.67 -3.15
CA LYS A 167 -20.11 18.23 -3.78
C LYS A 167 -20.05 16.93 -4.59
N ALA A 168 -20.48 15.85 -3.93
CA ALA A 168 -21.37 14.88 -4.57
C ALA A 168 -22.57 15.64 -5.16
N LYS A 169 -22.58 15.86 -6.47
CA LYS A 169 -23.82 16.10 -7.23
C LYS A 169 -23.60 15.70 -8.69
N GLY A 170 -24.17 14.56 -9.03
CA GLY A 170 -24.76 14.21 -10.32
C GLY A 170 -23.93 14.43 -11.58
N MET A 171 -23.30 13.35 -12.06
CA MET A 171 -23.34 13.01 -13.49
C MET A 171 -23.54 11.49 -13.62
N SER A 172 -24.75 11.06 -13.27
CA SER A 172 -25.37 9.92 -13.95
C SER A 172 -26.18 10.49 -15.10
N GLN A 173 -26.11 9.83 -16.25
CA GLN A 173 -26.92 10.01 -17.45
C GLN A 173 -26.64 11.28 -18.29
N LYS A 174 -25.94 11.08 -19.42
CA LYS A 174 -26.48 11.27 -20.77
C LYS A 174 -25.43 10.88 -21.82
N ALA A 175 -25.53 9.66 -22.32
CA ALA A 175 -24.99 9.26 -23.62
C ALA A 175 -25.92 8.21 -24.23
N GLN A 176 -27.19 8.58 -24.40
CA GLN A 176 -28.15 7.93 -25.28
C GLN A 176 -29.12 9.01 -25.75
N THR A 177 -28.83 9.66 -26.87
CA THR A 177 -29.79 9.95 -27.96
C THR A 177 -29.15 10.79 -29.08
N HIS A 178 -29.37 10.32 -30.31
CA HIS A 178 -29.44 11.01 -31.60
C HIS A 178 -28.17 11.16 -32.45
N GLY A 179 -28.27 10.54 -33.63
CA GLY A 179 -27.35 10.49 -34.76
C GLY A 179 -27.63 9.24 -35.55
#